data_AF-A0A455UG86-F1
#
_entry.id   AF-A0A455UG86-F1
#
_cell.length_a   1.000
_cell.length_b   1.000
_cell.length_c   1.000
_cell.angle_alpha   90.00
_cell.angle_beta   90.00
_cell.angle_gamma   90.00
#
_symmetry.space_group_name_H-M   'P 1'
#
loop_
_entity.id
_entity.type
_entity.pdbx_description
1 polymer ?
#
loop_
_entity_poly.entity_id
_entity_poly.type
_entity_poly.pdbx_seq_one_letter_code
_entity_poly.pdbx_strand_id
1 'polypeptide(L)'
;MDVKTLVEAESFSFNDLLDKARQELKQTVDSVGSVDAIIAHWDFPTSVMVPILCKENNLPAPPLESVLKCEHKYWSRLEQKKVIPELVPDFCSIDPFASDPLAQVTLEYPFWLKPVKAFSSQLGFKIENEEQFHAAIKRRVRRFVNSANPSTKR
;
A
#
# COMPACT_ATOMS: atom_id res chain seq x y z
N MET A 1 -8.88 3.05 17.99
CA MET A 1 -7.81 3.86 17.36
C MET A 1 -8.41 5.04 16.61
N ASP A 2 -7.65 6.13 16.43
CA ASP A 2 -8.11 7.39 15.81
C ASP A 2 -7.44 7.69 14.45
N VAL A 3 -7.99 8.68 13.73
CA VAL A 3 -7.48 9.18 12.43
C VAL A 3 -6.01 9.60 12.53
N LYS A 4 -5.66 10.30 13.60
CA LYS A 4 -4.32 10.85 13.80
C LYS A 4 -3.26 9.75 13.82
N THR A 5 -3.56 8.65 14.48
CA THR A 5 -2.67 7.48 14.60
C THR A 5 -2.58 6.69 13.30
N LEU A 6 -3.71 6.52 12.60
CA LEU A 6 -3.83 5.56 11.50
C LEU A 6 -3.60 6.17 10.11
N VAL A 7 -3.83 7.47 9.95
CA VAL A 7 -3.86 8.14 8.64
C VAL A 7 -2.87 9.31 8.58
N GLU A 8 -2.82 10.13 9.64
CA GLU A 8 -2.04 11.38 9.64
C GLU A 8 -0.61 11.20 10.14
N ALA A 9 -0.29 10.04 10.74
CA ALA A 9 1.03 9.74 11.26
C ALA A 9 2.08 9.76 10.13
N GLU A 10 3.21 10.44 10.37
CA GLU A 10 4.30 10.50 9.38
C GLU A 10 4.94 9.12 9.13
N SER A 11 4.98 8.29 10.17
CA SER A 11 5.41 6.89 10.10
C SER A 11 4.68 6.07 11.16
N PHE A 12 4.54 4.77 10.93
CA PHE A 12 3.95 3.85 11.88
C PHE A 12 4.57 2.45 11.76
N SER A 13 4.55 1.69 12.86
CA SER A 13 4.82 0.25 12.87
C SER A 13 3.51 -0.49 12.64
N PHE A 14 3.43 -1.27 11.55
CA PHE A 14 2.25 -2.09 11.27
C PHE A 14 1.98 -3.08 12.40
N ASN A 15 3.03 -3.72 12.94
CA ASN A 15 2.91 -4.70 14.01
C ASN A 15 2.38 -4.06 15.29
N ASP A 16 2.90 -2.90 15.68
CA ASP A 16 2.47 -2.21 16.91
C ASP A 16 1.00 -1.76 16.79
N LEU A 17 0.59 -1.27 15.61
CA LEU A 17 -0.80 -0.93 15.34
C LEU A 17 -1.71 -2.16 15.40
N LEU A 18 -1.26 -3.28 14.83
CA LEU A 18 -2.00 -4.54 14.87
C LEU A 18 -2.13 -5.07 16.30
N ASP A 19 -1.08 -5.03 17.09
CA ASP A 19 -1.10 -5.44 18.50
C ASP A 19 -2.00 -4.54 19.33
N LYS A 20 -1.97 -3.22 19.09
CA LYS A 20 -2.92 -2.28 19.70
C LYS A 20 -4.36 -2.61 19.33
N ALA A 21 -4.64 -2.90 18.06
CA ALA A 21 -5.98 -3.26 17.61
C ALA A 21 -6.46 -4.57 18.22
N ARG A 22 -5.58 -5.57 18.39
CA ARG A 22 -5.90 -6.82 19.12
C ARG A 22 -6.31 -6.54 20.56
N GLN A 23 -5.57 -5.66 21.25
CA GLN A 23 -5.87 -5.27 22.64
C GLN A 23 -7.21 -4.53 22.74
N GLU A 24 -7.46 -3.55 21.89
CA GLU A 24 -8.74 -2.80 21.86
C GLU A 24 -9.92 -3.71 21.53
N LEU A 25 -9.75 -4.65 20.59
CA LEU A 25 -10.78 -5.64 20.24
C LEU A 25 -11.09 -6.56 21.43
N LYS A 26 -10.06 -7.08 22.09
CA LYS A 26 -10.23 -7.91 23.29
C LYS A 26 -10.99 -7.17 24.39
N GLN A 27 -10.60 -5.93 24.70
CA GLN A 27 -11.29 -5.10 25.70
C GLN A 27 -12.76 -4.86 25.33
N THR A 28 -13.03 -4.66 24.03
CA THR A 28 -14.39 -4.49 23.53
C THR A 28 -15.21 -5.76 23.78
N VAL A 29 -14.71 -6.91 23.33
CA VAL A 29 -15.35 -8.22 23.56
C VAL A 29 -15.58 -8.50 25.05
N ASP A 30 -14.60 -8.23 25.91
CA ASP A 30 -14.74 -8.40 27.36
C ASP A 30 -15.86 -7.51 27.94
N SER A 31 -16.12 -6.35 27.34
CA SER A 31 -17.15 -5.39 27.79
C SER A 31 -18.56 -5.65 27.25
N VAL A 32 -18.70 -6.13 26.01
CA VAL A 32 -20.00 -6.32 25.34
C VAL A 32 -20.38 -7.79 25.11
N GLY A 33 -19.48 -8.73 25.42
CA GLY A 33 -19.66 -10.17 25.27
C GLY A 33 -19.16 -10.72 23.93
N SER A 34 -19.62 -10.16 22.81
CA SER A 34 -19.19 -10.59 21.46
C SER A 34 -19.19 -9.46 20.45
N VAL A 35 -18.46 -9.66 19.35
CA VAL A 35 -18.53 -8.82 18.15
C VAL A 35 -18.85 -9.72 16.95
N ASP A 36 -19.73 -9.26 16.07
CA ASP A 36 -20.13 -10.02 14.88
C ASP A 36 -19.38 -9.59 13.61
N ALA A 37 -18.76 -8.40 13.64
CA ALA A 37 -18.04 -7.84 12.50
C ALA A 37 -17.00 -6.81 12.92
N ILE A 38 -16.00 -6.60 12.05
CA ILE A 38 -15.00 -5.54 12.16
C ILE A 38 -15.00 -4.76 10.83
N ILE A 39 -15.06 -3.43 10.91
CA ILE A 39 -15.11 -2.54 9.74
C ILE A 39 -13.90 -1.60 9.77
N ALA A 40 -13.21 -1.48 8.64
CA ALA A 40 -12.21 -0.44 8.42
C ALA A 40 -12.80 0.68 7.57
N HIS A 41 -12.65 1.93 8.03
CA HIS A 41 -13.07 3.12 7.29
C HIS A 41 -11.98 3.67 6.36
N TRP A 42 -10.72 3.31 6.60
CA TRP A 42 -9.57 3.79 5.85
C TRP A 42 -8.83 2.63 5.17
N ASP A 43 -8.06 2.99 4.14
CA ASP A 43 -7.12 2.12 3.45
C ASP A 43 -5.98 1.66 4.39
N PHE A 44 -4.90 1.13 3.82
CA PHE A 44 -3.72 0.71 4.56
C PHE A 44 -3.28 1.75 5.62
N PRO A 45 -3.04 1.34 6.87
CA PRO A 45 -2.87 -0.06 7.30
C PRO A 45 -4.17 -0.79 7.70
N THR A 46 -5.28 -0.09 7.94
CA THR A 46 -6.46 -0.69 8.59
C THR A 46 -7.15 -1.75 7.74
N SER A 47 -7.25 -1.52 6.43
CA SER A 47 -7.85 -2.46 5.48
C SER A 47 -7.18 -3.84 5.47
N VAL A 48 -5.87 -3.89 5.73
CA VAL A 48 -5.08 -5.14 5.84
C VAL A 48 -5.19 -5.77 7.22
N MET A 49 -5.35 -4.96 8.28
CA MET A 49 -5.51 -5.46 9.65
C MET A 49 -6.85 -6.19 9.85
N VAL A 50 -7.94 -5.69 9.26
CA VAL A 50 -9.29 -6.29 9.40
C VAL A 50 -9.34 -7.77 9.05
N PRO A 51 -8.91 -8.25 7.86
CA PRO A 51 -8.97 -9.68 7.54
C PRO A 51 -8.07 -10.53 8.45
N ILE A 52 -7.01 -9.97 9.03
CA ILE A 52 -6.18 -10.67 10.04
C ILE A 52 -6.98 -10.84 11.32
N LEU A 53 -7.52 -9.74 11.86
CA LEU A 53 -8.31 -9.74 13.10
C LEU A 53 -9.56 -10.61 12.96
N CYS A 54 -10.27 -10.54 11.84
CA CYS A 54 -11.43 -11.37 11.58
C CYS A 54 -11.05 -12.86 11.56
N LYS A 55 -9.96 -13.24 10.89
CA LYS A 55 -9.47 -14.61 10.89
C LYS A 55 -9.10 -15.11 12.28
N GLU A 56 -8.44 -14.28 13.08
CA GLU A 56 -8.06 -14.60 14.47
C GLU A 56 -9.27 -14.79 15.39
N ASN A 57 -10.42 -14.18 15.07
CA ASN A 57 -11.64 -14.21 15.88
C ASN A 57 -12.78 -15.02 15.24
N ASN A 58 -12.51 -15.80 14.19
CA ASN A 58 -13.50 -16.60 13.45
C ASN A 58 -14.67 -15.78 12.88
N LEU A 59 -14.41 -14.53 12.49
CA LEU A 59 -15.38 -13.64 11.87
C LEU A 59 -15.32 -13.72 10.34
N PRO A 60 -16.45 -13.52 9.64
CA PRO A 60 -16.46 -13.48 8.19
C PRO A 60 -15.69 -12.26 7.67
N ALA A 61 -14.76 -12.48 6.74
CA ALA A 61 -14.04 -11.44 6.01
C ALA A 61 -13.49 -12.00 4.68
N PRO A 62 -13.19 -11.12 3.70
CA PRO A 62 -12.40 -11.52 2.54
C PRO A 62 -11.04 -12.09 2.98
N PRO A 63 -10.46 -13.06 2.23
CA PRO A 63 -9.11 -13.54 2.51
C PRO A 63 -8.10 -12.38 2.45
N LEU A 64 -7.12 -12.38 3.35
CA LEU A 64 -6.03 -11.40 3.37
C LEU A 64 -5.37 -11.23 1.99
N GLU A 65 -5.15 -12.35 1.28
CA GLU A 65 -4.59 -12.33 -0.07
C GLU A 65 -5.44 -11.53 -1.06
N SER A 66 -6.78 -11.61 -0.96
CA SER A 66 -7.68 -10.86 -1.85
C SER A 66 -7.56 -9.36 -1.61
N VAL A 67 -7.49 -8.95 -0.34
CA VAL A 67 -7.28 -7.53 0.03
C VAL A 67 -5.91 -7.04 -0.48
N LEU A 68 -4.85 -7.84 -0.29
CA LEU A 68 -3.52 -7.51 -0.78
C LEU A 68 -3.47 -7.38 -2.30
N LYS A 69 -4.14 -8.28 -3.04
CA LYS A 69 -4.27 -8.19 -4.51
C LYS A 69 -4.93 -6.89 -4.95
N CYS A 70 -6.02 -6.49 -4.29
CA CYS A 70 -6.73 -5.24 -4.59
C CYS A 70 -5.87 -4.00 -4.32
N GLU A 71 -5.11 -4.01 -3.24
CA GLU A 71 -4.32 -2.84 -2.83
C GLU A 71 -2.96 -2.73 -3.51
N HIS A 72 -2.38 -3.84 -3.93
CA HIS A 72 -1.07 -3.89 -4.56
C HIS A 72 -1.19 -3.69 -6.07
N LYS A 73 -0.94 -2.47 -6.56
CA LYS A 73 -1.24 -2.07 -7.95
C LYS A 73 -0.70 -3.01 -9.03
N TYR A 74 0.51 -3.55 -8.86
CA TYR A 74 1.10 -4.48 -9.83
C TYR A 74 0.37 -5.84 -9.84
N TRP A 75 0.24 -6.48 -8.68
CA TRP A 75 -0.58 -7.69 -8.51
C TRP A 75 -2.02 -7.51 -8.99
N SER A 76 -2.68 -6.39 -8.66
CA SER A 76 -4.01 -6.06 -9.18
C SER A 76 -4.07 -6.11 -10.71
N ARG A 77 -3.06 -5.55 -11.39
CA ARG A 77 -2.94 -5.60 -12.86
C ARG A 77 -2.66 -7.01 -13.38
N LEU A 78 -1.85 -7.82 -12.68
CA LEU A 78 -1.66 -9.24 -13.03
C LEU A 78 -2.98 -10.02 -12.97
N GLU A 79 -3.78 -9.83 -11.92
CA GLU A 79 -5.08 -10.51 -11.80
C GLU A 79 -6.07 -10.01 -12.86
N GLN A 80 -6.12 -8.71 -13.14
CA GLN A 80 -6.97 -8.16 -14.20
C GLN A 80 -6.58 -8.71 -15.58
N LYS A 81 -5.28 -8.81 -15.89
CA LYS A 81 -4.78 -9.34 -17.18
C LYS A 81 -5.16 -10.81 -17.39
N LYS A 82 -5.35 -11.60 -16.32
CA LYS A 82 -5.84 -12.98 -16.44
C LYS A 82 -7.31 -13.07 -16.86
N VAL A 83 -8.11 -12.04 -16.55
CA VAL A 83 -9.57 -12.06 -16.71
C VAL A 83 -10.01 -11.27 -17.95
N ILE A 84 -9.41 -10.11 -18.20
CA ILE A 84 -9.81 -9.20 -19.28
C ILE A 84 -8.60 -8.54 -19.97
N PRO A 85 -7.69 -9.34 -20.55
CA PRO A 85 -6.41 -8.84 -21.07
C PRO A 85 -6.55 -7.72 -22.11
N GLU A 86 -7.61 -7.71 -22.90
CA GLU A 86 -7.89 -6.73 -23.95
C GLU A 86 -8.24 -5.33 -23.43
N LEU A 87 -8.66 -5.21 -22.16
CA LEU A 87 -8.95 -3.92 -21.50
C LEU A 87 -7.89 -3.53 -20.44
N VAL A 88 -6.79 -4.29 -20.34
CA VAL A 88 -5.70 -3.99 -19.41
C VAL A 88 -4.53 -3.39 -20.18
N PRO A 89 -4.23 -2.09 -20.02
CA PRO A 89 -3.05 -1.48 -20.65
C PRO A 89 -1.77 -2.18 -20.23
N ASP A 90 -0.75 -2.16 -21.09
CA ASP A 90 0.57 -2.70 -20.75
C ASP A 90 1.14 -2.02 -19.50
N PHE A 91 1.85 -2.83 -18.70
CA PHE A 91 2.43 -2.40 -17.45
C PHE A 91 3.68 -3.22 -17.13
N CYS A 92 4.60 -2.61 -16.39
CA CYS A 92 5.75 -3.30 -15.83
C CYS A 92 6.00 -2.84 -14.39
N SER A 93 6.78 -3.63 -13.65
CA SER A 93 7.36 -3.24 -12.37
C SER A 93 8.83 -2.90 -12.57
N ILE A 94 9.31 -1.91 -11.82
CA ILE A 94 10.74 -1.59 -11.74
C ILE A 94 11.18 -1.60 -10.29
N ASP A 95 12.43 -1.98 -10.05
CA ASP A 95 13.13 -1.69 -8.80
C ASP A 95 13.73 -0.28 -8.88
N PRO A 96 13.20 0.71 -8.12
CA PRO A 96 13.72 2.07 -8.13
C PRO A 96 15.10 2.21 -7.45
N PHE A 97 15.62 1.16 -6.82
CA PHE A 97 16.93 1.14 -6.15
C PHE A 97 18.00 0.38 -6.93
N ALA A 98 17.64 -0.22 -8.07
CA ALA A 98 18.62 -0.82 -8.97
C ALA A 98 19.62 0.22 -9.49
N SER A 99 20.78 -0.25 -9.96
CA SER A 99 21.80 0.61 -10.57
C SER A 99 21.29 1.34 -11.81
N ASP A 100 20.40 0.70 -12.56
CA ASP A 100 19.70 1.29 -13.71
C ASP A 100 18.21 0.88 -13.68
N PRO A 101 17.34 1.68 -13.05
CA PRO A 101 15.91 1.44 -13.05
C PRO A 101 15.25 1.64 -14.42
N LEU A 102 15.84 2.44 -15.30
CA LEU A 102 15.26 2.76 -16.60
C LEU A 102 15.36 1.56 -17.56
N ALA A 103 16.46 0.81 -17.49
CA ALA A 103 16.64 -0.42 -18.29
C ALA A 103 15.57 -1.50 -18.03
N GLN A 104 14.81 -1.40 -16.94
CA GLN A 104 13.71 -2.32 -16.61
C GLN A 104 12.35 -1.87 -17.21
N VAL A 105 12.27 -0.65 -17.75
CA VAL A 105 11.04 -0.14 -18.34
C VAL A 105 10.84 -0.79 -19.71
N THR A 106 9.66 -1.37 -19.90
CA THR A 106 9.27 -2.06 -21.15
C THR A 106 8.17 -1.30 -21.91
N LEU A 107 7.85 -0.08 -21.47
CA LEU A 107 6.78 0.75 -22.03
C LEU A 107 7.37 1.90 -22.83
N GLU A 108 6.74 2.19 -23.96
CA GLU A 108 7.03 3.39 -24.74
C GLU A 108 6.52 4.65 -24.02
N TYR A 109 7.13 5.79 -24.32
CA TYR A 109 6.64 7.08 -23.84
C TYR A 109 5.33 7.49 -24.57
N PRO A 110 4.42 8.20 -23.90
CA PRO A 110 4.42 8.51 -22.48
C PRO A 110 3.81 7.40 -21.62
N PHE A 111 4.28 7.26 -20.37
CA PHE A 111 3.71 6.31 -19.40
C PHE A 111 3.52 6.94 -18.01
N TRP A 112 2.74 6.26 -17.16
CA TRP A 112 2.54 6.66 -15.76
C TRP A 112 3.43 5.84 -14.82
N LEU A 113 4.30 6.51 -14.08
CA LEU A 113 5.09 5.92 -13.01
C LEU A 113 4.44 6.20 -11.65
N LYS A 114 4.25 5.16 -10.84
CA LYS A 114 3.68 5.27 -9.50
C LYS A 114 4.19 4.18 -8.55
N PRO A 115 4.24 4.42 -7.23
CA PRO A 115 4.53 3.37 -6.27
C PRO A 115 3.45 2.28 -6.30
N VAL A 116 3.91 1.03 -6.15
CA VAL A 116 3.04 -0.15 -6.06
C VAL A 116 2.02 0.01 -4.93
N LYS A 117 2.49 0.42 -3.75
CA LYS A 117 1.67 0.76 -2.58
C LYS A 117 1.84 2.24 -2.25
N ALA A 118 0.73 2.97 -2.34
CA ALA A 118 0.59 4.39 -2.03
C ALA A 118 -0.89 4.78 -2.16
N PHE A 119 -1.29 5.85 -1.46
CA PHE A 119 -2.64 6.44 -1.48
C PHE A 119 -2.59 7.91 -1.93
N SER A 120 -3.76 8.52 -2.18
CA SER A 120 -3.94 9.94 -2.54
C SER A 120 -3.06 10.45 -3.69
N SER A 121 -2.83 9.60 -4.71
CA SER A 121 -1.99 9.91 -5.88
C SER A 121 -0.56 10.35 -5.55
N GLN A 122 -0.08 10.08 -4.34
CA GLN A 122 1.27 10.44 -3.94
C GLN A 122 2.30 9.76 -4.85
N LEU A 123 3.25 10.56 -5.35
CA LEU A 123 4.33 10.11 -6.24
C LEU A 123 3.85 9.47 -7.56
N GLY A 124 2.67 9.83 -8.05
CA GLY A 124 2.26 9.54 -9.43
C GLY A 124 2.83 10.59 -10.40
N PHE A 125 3.55 10.14 -11.42
CA PHE A 125 4.15 11.02 -12.44
C PHE A 125 3.80 10.52 -13.84
N LYS A 126 3.40 11.44 -14.72
CA LYS A 126 3.43 11.19 -16.16
C LYS A 126 4.86 11.39 -16.62
N ILE A 127 5.41 10.40 -17.33
CA ILE A 127 6.78 10.41 -17.84
C ILE A 127 6.70 10.47 -19.36
N GLU A 128 7.27 11.51 -19.93
CA GLU A 128 7.28 11.77 -21.37
C GLU A 128 8.67 11.59 -21.99
N ASN A 129 9.72 11.50 -21.16
CA ASN A 129 11.09 11.27 -21.58
C ASN A 129 11.97 10.76 -20.43
N GLU A 130 13.23 10.44 -20.74
CA GLU A 130 14.22 9.92 -19.80
C GLU A 130 14.55 10.91 -18.66
N GLU A 131 14.66 12.20 -18.96
CA GLU A 131 14.96 13.22 -17.94
C GLU A 131 13.88 13.26 -16.84
N GLN A 132 12.60 13.23 -17.25
CA GLN A 132 11.47 13.17 -16.34
C GLN A 132 11.48 11.87 -15.51
N PHE A 133 11.88 10.74 -16.10
CA PHE A 133 12.01 9.47 -15.38
C PHE A 133 13.03 9.57 -14.24
N HIS A 134 14.25 10.02 -14.55
CA HIS A 134 15.32 10.16 -13.56
C HIS A 134 14.93 11.14 -12.44
N ALA A 135 14.26 12.24 -12.77
CA ALA A 135 13.73 13.18 -11.80
C ALA A 135 12.70 12.53 -10.85
N ALA A 136 11.79 11.72 -11.40
CA ALA A 136 10.78 10.99 -10.62
C ALA A 136 11.41 9.95 -9.69
N ILE A 137 12.39 9.17 -10.18
CA ILE A 137 13.14 8.19 -9.36
C ILE A 137 13.87 8.88 -8.22
N LYS A 138 14.63 9.95 -8.50
CA LYS A 138 15.35 10.72 -7.47
C LYS A 138 14.42 11.25 -6.38
N ARG A 139 13.26 11.80 -6.77
CA ARG A 139 12.24 12.28 -5.82
C ARG A 139 11.68 11.16 -4.94
N ARG A 140 11.47 9.96 -5.52
CA ARG A 140 11.01 8.77 -4.79
C ARG A 140 12.06 8.27 -3.80
N VAL A 141 13.30 8.05 -4.24
CA VAL A 141 14.39 7.56 -3.39
C VAL A 141 14.64 8.51 -2.22
N ARG A 142 14.68 9.83 -2.48
CA ARG A 142 14.81 10.84 -1.41
C ARG A 142 13.70 10.73 -0.37
N ARG A 143 12.45 10.54 -0.80
CA ARG A 143 11.32 10.40 0.12
C ARG A 143 11.42 9.11 0.93
N PHE A 144 11.82 8.00 0.32
CA PHE A 144 12.01 6.73 1.01
C PHE A 144 13.11 6.81 2.08
N VAL A 145 14.28 7.38 1.74
CA VAL A 145 15.38 7.58 2.70
C VAL A 145 14.93 8.46 3.87
N ASN A 146 14.22 9.56 3.59
CA ASN A 146 13.71 10.44 4.64
C ASN A 146 12.66 9.77 5.54
N SER A 147 11.83 8.86 5.00
CA SER A 147 10.88 8.09 5.82
C SER A 147 11.55 6.96 6.61
N ALA A 148 12.64 6.40 6.08
CA ALA A 148 13.41 5.34 6.74
C ALA A 148 14.40 5.89 7.80
N ASN A 149 14.74 7.18 7.72
CA ASN A 149 15.66 7.82 8.66
C ASN A 149 15.19 9.26 8.99
N PRO A 150 14.25 9.44 9.94
CA PRO A 150 13.67 10.75 10.26
C PRO A 150 14.69 11.79 10.76
N SER A 151 15.90 11.35 11.12
CA SER A 151 17.01 12.20 11.62
C SER A 151 17.71 13.05 10.53
N THR A 152 17.46 12.81 9.25
CA THR A 152 18.12 13.52 8.14
C THR A 152 17.38 14.76 7.63
N LYS A 153 16.29 15.17 8.29
CA LYS A 153 15.66 16.48 8.05
C LYS A 153 16.44 17.57 8.79
N ARG A 154 17.43 18.17 8.10
CA ARG A 154 17.92 19.52 8.41
C ARG A 154 17.43 20.48 7.33
#